data_AF-A0A140DVG3-F1
#
_entry.id   AF-A0A140DVG3-F1
#
_cell.length_a   1.000
_cell.length_b   1.000
_cell.length_c   1.000
_cell.angle_alpha   90.00
_cell.angle_beta   90.00
_cell.angle_gamma   90.00
#
_symmetry.space_group_name_H-M   'P 1'
#
loop_
_entity.id
_entity.type
_entity.pdbx_description
1 polymer ?
#
loop_
_entity_poly.entity_id
_entity_poly.type
_entity_poly.pdbx_seq_one_letter_code
_entity_poly.pdbx_strand_id
1 'polypeptide(L)'
;MNPIIAICDFTAYPALKGEKLFLEQKLESIQQEKRDLYSPSAIQYDSESGHSQNPKGTDKILISLITEEQKAVERLSVVNGRLEETEKLVFSLTSPEQDYVKEKYFNRSTWEEMEKKFFRSRGAIDYHIRKAIEGI
;
A
#
# COMPACT_ATOMS: atom_id res chain seq x y z
N MET A 1 -9.16 -5.35 -22.71
CA MET A 1 -7.93 -5.17 -21.92
C MET A 1 -7.07 -6.43 -22.07
N ASN A 2 -5.75 -6.37 -21.93
CA ASN A 2 -4.93 -7.59 -21.97
C ASN A 2 -5.11 -8.38 -20.64
N PRO A 3 -5.62 -9.63 -20.66
CA PRO A 3 -5.85 -10.42 -19.45
C PRO A 3 -4.60 -10.70 -18.63
N ILE A 4 -3.44 -10.80 -19.29
CA ILE A 4 -2.17 -11.05 -18.59
C ILE A 4 -1.84 -9.86 -17.68
N ILE A 5 -2.01 -8.64 -18.18
CA ILE A 5 -1.72 -7.41 -17.43
C ILE A 5 -2.68 -7.30 -16.22
N ALA A 6 -3.98 -7.47 -16.46
CA ALA A 6 -4.98 -7.43 -15.41
C ALA A 6 -4.74 -8.48 -14.31
N ILE A 7 -4.41 -9.72 -14.70
CA ILE A 7 -4.11 -10.79 -13.73
C ILE A 7 -2.85 -10.46 -12.94
N CYS A 8 -1.83 -9.85 -13.55
CA CYS A 8 -0.66 -9.35 -12.84
C CYS A 8 -1.03 -8.29 -11.78
N ASP A 9 -1.90 -7.34 -12.13
CA ASP A 9 -2.37 -6.32 -11.19
C ASP A 9 -3.21 -6.93 -10.05
N PHE A 10 -4.13 -7.85 -10.35
CA PHE A 10 -4.88 -8.59 -9.33
C PHE A 10 -3.94 -9.37 -8.40
N THR A 11 -2.92 -10.03 -8.95
CA THR A 11 -1.95 -10.79 -8.17
C THR A 11 -1.11 -9.87 -7.27
N ALA A 12 -0.80 -8.66 -7.72
CA ALA A 12 -0.05 -7.67 -6.95
C ALA A 12 -0.90 -6.99 -5.86
N TYR A 13 -2.23 -7.01 -5.96
CA TYR A 13 -3.14 -6.28 -5.08
C TYR A 13 -2.87 -6.50 -3.57
N PRO A 14 -2.68 -7.73 -3.06
CA PRO A 14 -2.44 -7.91 -1.63
C PRO A 14 -1.09 -7.38 -1.16
N ALA A 15 -0.08 -7.39 -2.04
CA ALA A 15 1.22 -6.81 -1.74
C ALA A 15 1.14 -5.28 -1.71
N LEU A 16 0.42 -4.68 -2.66
CA LEU A 16 0.15 -3.24 -2.69
C LEU A 16 -0.63 -2.78 -1.46
N LYS A 17 -1.63 -3.55 -0.99
CA LYS A 17 -2.33 -3.26 0.26
C LYS A 17 -1.41 -3.32 1.49
N GLY A 18 -0.51 -4.31 1.54
CA GLY A 18 0.50 -4.39 2.59
C GLY A 18 1.47 -3.22 2.56
N GLU A 19 1.93 -2.83 1.36
CA GLU A 19 2.80 -1.67 1.16
C GLU A 19 2.14 -0.37 1.58
N LYS A 20 0.86 -0.16 1.24
CA LYS A 20 0.07 0.98 1.70
C LYS A 20 0.06 1.08 3.22
N LEU A 21 -0.29 0.00 3.91
CA LEU A 21 -0.34 -0.04 5.37
C LEU A 21 1.03 0.27 5.99
N PHE A 22 2.09 -0.30 5.43
CA PHE A 22 3.46 -0.03 5.87
C PHE A 22 3.85 1.45 5.69
N LEU A 23 3.51 2.06 4.55
CA LEU A 23 3.80 3.47 4.28
C LEU A 23 3.02 4.41 5.20
N GLU A 24 1.75 4.10 5.49
CA GLU A 24 0.93 4.85 6.45
C GLU A 24 1.53 4.81 7.86
N GLN A 25 1.96 3.62 8.31
CA GLN A 25 2.67 3.46 9.59
C GLN A 25 4.01 4.19 9.61
N LYS A 26 4.76 4.15 8.51
CA LYS A 26 6.03 4.87 8.39
C LYS A 26 5.83 6.39 8.49
N LEU A 27 4.80 6.94 7.83
CA LEU A 27 4.48 8.36 7.91
C LEU A 27 4.08 8.77 9.32
N GLU A 28 3.30 7.94 10.03
CA GLU A 28 2.96 8.18 11.44
C GLU A 28 4.21 8.21 12.34
N SER A 29 5.14 7.27 12.14
CA SER A 29 6.43 7.26 12.85
C SER A 29 7.23 8.54 12.59
N ILE A 30 7.36 8.95 11.31
CA ILE A 30 8.09 10.17 10.94
C ILE A 30 7.44 11.41 11.58
N GLN A 31 6.11 11.49 11.60
CA GLN A 31 5.41 12.60 12.25
C GLN A 31 5.65 12.62 13.75
N GLN A 32 5.70 11.45 14.41
CA GLN A 32 6.03 11.36 15.82
C GLN A 32 7.47 11.81 16.09
N GLU A 33 8.45 11.33 15.31
CA GLU A 33 9.86 11.73 15.43
C GLU A 33 10.03 13.25 15.22
N LYS A 34 9.35 13.83 14.24
CA LYS A 34 9.35 15.29 14.05
C LYS A 34 8.80 16.01 15.28
N ARG A 35 7.68 15.55 15.86
CA ARG A 35 7.11 16.15 17.09
C ARG A 35 8.08 16.07 18.27
N ASP A 36 8.76 14.95 18.44
CA ASP A 36 9.71 14.74 19.54
C ASP A 36 10.93 15.68 19.41
N LEU A 37 11.40 15.94 18.18
CA LEU A 37 12.46 16.91 17.92
C LEU A 37 12.05 18.36 18.21
N TYR A 38 10.75 18.68 18.12
CA TYR A 38 10.21 19.99 18.48
C TYR A 38 9.82 20.12 19.97
N SER A 39 9.98 19.06 20.78
CA SER A 39 9.60 19.05 22.19
C SER A 39 10.59 19.82 23.08
N PRO A 40 10.14 20.55 24.13
CA PRO A 40 10.99 21.35 25.01
C PRO A 40 12.13 20.56 25.69
N SER A 41 11.96 19.25 25.86
CA SER A 41 12.96 18.35 26.46
C SER A 41 14.26 18.23 25.64
N ALA A 42 14.23 18.58 24.35
CA ALA A 42 15.40 18.59 23.47
C ALA A 42 16.29 19.84 23.66
N ILE A 43 15.81 20.84 24.41
CA ILE A 43 16.57 22.05 24.77
C ILE A 43 17.04 21.90 26.22
N GLN A 44 18.07 21.09 26.45
CA GLN A 44 18.77 21.11 27.73
C GLN A 44 19.61 22.39 27.80
N TYR A 45 19.20 23.32 28.67
CA TYR A 45 20.01 24.46 29.05
C TYR A 45 21.03 23.99 30.08
N ASP A 46 22.29 23.83 29.68
CA ASP A 46 23.38 23.69 30.65
C ASP A 46 23.64 25.07 31.27
N SER A 47 23.18 25.22 32.52
CA SER A 47 23.33 26.44 33.29
C SER A 47 24.78 26.73 33.70
N GLU A 48 25.71 25.77 33.59
CA GLU A 48 27.10 25.94 34.02
C GLU A 48 28.03 26.46 32.91
N SER A 49 27.70 26.27 31.62
CA SER A 49 28.59 26.60 30.51
C SER A 49 28.14 27.77 29.63
N GLY A 50 26.94 28.33 29.84
CA GLY A 50 26.46 29.50 29.08
C GLY A 50 26.38 29.26 27.56
N HIS A 51 26.34 28.00 27.13
CA HIS A 51 26.30 27.60 25.74
C HIS A 51 24.99 26.87 25.44
N SER A 52 24.17 27.46 24.57
CA SER A 52 23.13 26.72 23.88
C SER A 52 23.83 25.70 22.98
N GLN A 53 23.80 24.42 23.35
CA GLN A 53 24.07 23.36 22.38
C GLN A 53 22.83 23.20 21.51
N ASN A 54 22.81 23.88 20.37
CA ASN A 54 21.95 23.56 19.22
C ASN A 54 22.63 24.14 17.96
N PRO A 55 22.35 23.77 16.70
CA PRO A 55 21.26 22.91 16.18
C PRO A 55 21.67 22.03 14.97
N LYS A 56 22.96 21.95 14.60
CA LYS A 56 23.40 21.43 13.28
C LYS A 56 23.10 19.94 13.05
N GLY A 57 23.01 19.15 14.11
CA GLY A 57 22.61 17.74 14.05
C GLY A 57 21.10 17.59 13.85
N THR A 58 20.33 18.35 14.61
CA THR A 58 18.86 18.38 14.58
C THR A 58 18.34 18.83 13.22
N ASP A 59 18.94 19.86 12.61
CA ASP A 59 18.56 20.33 11.27
C ASP A 59 18.78 19.26 10.20
N LYS A 60 19.90 18.53 10.26
CA LYS A 60 20.18 17.41 9.34
C LYS A 60 19.20 16.26 9.52
N ILE A 61 18.85 15.94 10.76
CA ILE A 61 17.84 14.91 11.08
C ILE A 61 16.47 15.34 10.55
N LEU A 62 16.05 16.58 10.80
CA LEU A 62 14.80 17.15 10.28
C LEU A 62 14.74 17.13 8.76
N ILE A 63 15.80 17.54 8.07
CA ILE A 63 15.88 17.49 6.60
C ILE A 63 15.78 16.04 6.10
N SER A 64 16.44 15.09 6.77
CA SER A 64 16.32 13.66 6.44
C SER A 64 14.89 13.16 6.59
N LEU A 65 14.24 13.47 7.71
CA LEU A 65 12.85 13.08 7.99
C LEU A 65 11.87 13.69 6.97
N ILE A 66 12.03 14.96 6.61
CA ILE A 66 11.22 15.62 5.57
C ILE A 66 11.43 14.94 4.21
N THR A 67 12.66 14.58 3.88
CA THR A 67 12.96 13.89 2.61
C THR A 67 12.34 12.50 2.59
N GLU A 68 12.39 11.76 3.71
CA GLU A 68 11.74 10.46 3.83
C GLU A 68 10.22 10.54 3.79
N GLU A 69 9.63 11.56 4.43
CA GLU A 69 8.20 11.85 4.39
C GLU A 69 7.74 12.10 2.94
N GLN A 70 8.43 12.97 2.20
CA GLN A 70 8.13 13.25 0.80
C GLN A 70 8.16 11.99 -0.06
N LYS A 71 9.22 11.17 0.07
CA LYS A 71 9.34 9.90 -0.65
C LYS A 71 8.21 8.92 -0.30
N ALA A 72 7.86 8.84 0.98
CA ALA A 72 6.77 7.97 1.43
C ALA A 72 5.40 8.44 0.92
N VAL A 73 5.14 9.76 0.92
CA VAL A 73 3.92 10.35 0.35
C VAL A 73 3.82 10.11 -1.16
N GLU A 74 4.89 10.35 -1.91
CA GLU A 74 4.92 10.08 -3.36
C GLU A 74 4.65 8.60 -3.65
N ARG A 75 5.30 7.70 -2.91
CA ARG A 75 5.11 6.26 -3.07
C ARG A 75 3.69 5.84 -2.71
N LEU A 76 3.13 6.38 -1.63
CA LEU A 76 1.76 6.11 -1.19
C LEU A 76 0.75 6.59 -2.25
N SER A 77 0.98 7.73 -2.89
CA SER A 77 0.16 8.21 -4.01
C SER A 77 0.16 7.23 -5.18
N VAL A 78 1.33 6.71 -5.57
CA VAL A 78 1.46 5.71 -6.64
C VAL A 78 0.74 4.41 -6.26
N VAL A 79 0.94 3.92 -5.04
CA VAL A 79 0.30 2.70 -4.55
C VAL A 79 -1.23 2.85 -4.52
N ASN A 80 -1.74 3.98 -4.01
CA ASN A 80 -3.17 4.27 -3.98
C ASN A 80 -3.77 4.32 -5.39
N GLY A 81 -3.10 4.98 -6.34
CA GLY A 81 -3.54 5.02 -7.74
C GLY A 81 -3.67 3.62 -8.34
N ARG A 82 -2.66 2.75 -8.15
CA ARG A 82 -2.71 1.37 -8.64
C ARG A 82 -3.80 0.53 -7.97
N LEU A 83 -3.99 0.69 -6.66
CA LEU A 83 -5.08 0.01 -5.93
C LEU A 83 -6.45 0.43 -6.47
N GLU A 84 -6.66 1.72 -6.69
CA GLU A 84 -7.92 2.27 -7.21
C GLU A 84 -8.19 1.79 -8.65
N GLU A 85 -7.17 1.79 -9.52
CA GLU A 85 -7.28 1.24 -10.88
C GLU A 85 -7.65 -0.25 -10.86
N THR A 86 -6.99 -1.03 -9.99
CA THR A 86 -7.27 -2.46 -9.84
C THR A 86 -8.71 -2.68 -9.34
N GLU A 87 -9.15 -1.91 -8.35
CA GLU A 87 -10.51 -1.98 -7.82
C GLU A 87 -11.55 -1.61 -8.90
N LYS A 88 -11.34 -0.53 -9.65
CA LYS A 88 -12.20 -0.14 -10.78
C LYS A 88 -12.32 -1.25 -11.81
N LEU A 89 -11.20 -1.91 -12.13
CA LEU A 89 -11.22 -3.04 -13.05
C LEU A 89 -12.08 -4.19 -12.52
N VAL A 90 -11.94 -4.55 -11.24
CA VAL A 90 -12.79 -5.57 -10.60
C VAL A 90 -14.26 -5.13 -10.54
N PHE A 91 -14.54 -3.85 -10.36
CA PHE A 91 -15.90 -3.31 -10.39
C PHE A 91 -16.53 -3.28 -11.79
N SER A 92 -15.73 -3.26 -12.85
CA SER A 92 -16.21 -3.36 -14.23
C SER A 92 -16.60 -4.79 -14.65
N LEU A 93 -16.14 -5.81 -13.90
CA LEU A 93 -16.55 -7.20 -14.12
C LEU A 93 -17.97 -7.44 -13.61
N THR A 94 -18.71 -8.31 -14.31
CA THR A 94 -20.02 -8.81 -13.87
C THR A 94 -19.87 -10.03 -12.97
N SER A 95 -20.90 -10.33 -12.16
CA SER A 95 -20.98 -11.62 -11.48
C SER A 95 -21.22 -12.75 -12.50
N PRO A 96 -20.63 -13.94 -12.31
CA PRO A 96 -19.84 -14.35 -11.13
C PRO A 96 -18.34 -14.00 -11.20
N GLU A 97 -17.82 -13.49 -12.30
CA GLU A 97 -16.38 -13.26 -12.50
C GLU A 97 -15.78 -12.26 -11.52
N GLN A 98 -16.53 -11.21 -11.18
CA GLN A 98 -16.14 -10.29 -10.12
C GLN A 98 -15.89 -11.01 -8.78
N ASP A 99 -16.76 -11.95 -8.42
CA ASP A 99 -16.65 -12.70 -7.17
C ASP A 99 -15.46 -13.66 -7.21
N TYR A 100 -15.19 -14.26 -8.38
CA TYR A 100 -14.00 -15.08 -8.55
C TYR A 100 -12.72 -14.28 -8.31
N VAL A 101 -12.63 -13.07 -8.86
CA VAL A 101 -11.44 -12.22 -8.70
C VAL A 101 -11.28 -11.76 -7.25
N LYS A 102 -12.36 -11.30 -6.60
CA LYS A 102 -12.33 -10.90 -5.19
C LYS A 102 -11.88 -12.04 -4.28
N GLU A 103 -12.47 -13.23 -4.40
CA GLU A 103 -12.09 -14.36 -3.55
C GLU A 103 -10.63 -14.80 -3.80
N LYS A 104 -10.25 -14.97 -5.06
CA LYS A 104 -8.93 -15.48 -5.40
C LYS A 104 -7.81 -14.53 -5.02
N TYR A 105 -7.98 -13.24 -5.29
CA TYR A 105 -6.91 -12.25 -5.25
C TYR A 105 -7.02 -11.28 -4.07
N PHE A 106 -8.22 -10.92 -3.62
CA PHE A 106 -8.40 -9.97 -2.53
C PHE A 106 -8.47 -10.70 -1.19
N ASN A 107 -9.22 -11.80 -1.13
CA ASN A 107 -9.36 -12.63 0.07
C ASN A 107 -8.30 -13.74 0.18
N ARG A 108 -7.47 -13.91 -0.86
CA ARG A 108 -6.38 -14.90 -0.94
C ARG A 108 -6.85 -16.36 -0.83
N SER A 109 -8.08 -16.67 -1.26
CA SER A 109 -8.57 -18.04 -1.24
C SER A 109 -7.70 -18.97 -2.08
N THR A 110 -7.49 -20.19 -1.60
CA THR A 110 -6.80 -21.23 -2.36
C THR A 110 -7.66 -21.71 -3.52
N TRP A 111 -7.07 -22.39 -4.51
CA TRP A 111 -7.86 -22.94 -5.60
C TRP A 111 -8.85 -24.00 -5.10
N GLU A 112 -8.48 -24.80 -4.10
CA GLU A 112 -9.37 -25.79 -3.49
C GLU A 112 -10.59 -25.12 -2.81
N GLU A 113 -10.38 -23.99 -2.13
CA GLU A 113 -11.48 -23.21 -1.54
C GLU A 113 -12.40 -22.62 -2.60
N MET A 114 -11.83 -22.10 -3.69
CA MET A 114 -12.56 -21.57 -4.83
C MET A 114 -13.43 -22.66 -5.50
N GLU A 115 -12.86 -23.83 -5.75
CA GLU A 115 -13.57 -24.95 -6.38
C GLU A 115 -14.74 -25.42 -5.52
N LYS A 116 -14.53 -25.49 -4.19
CA LYS A 116 -15.60 -25.81 -3.22
C LYS A 116 -16.69 -24.75 -3.18
N LYS A 117 -16.31 -23.46 -3.17
CA LYS A 117 -17.25 -22.34 -3.06
C LYS A 117 -18.12 -22.16 -4.30
N PHE A 118 -17.52 -22.32 -5.48
CA PHE A 118 -18.17 -22.01 -6.75
C PHE A 118 -18.61 -23.24 -7.55
N PHE A 119 -18.36 -24.45 -7.04
CA PHE A 119 -18.69 -25.72 -7.69
C PHE A 119 -18.19 -25.82 -9.14
N ARG A 120 -17.00 -25.28 -9.40
CA ARG A 120 -16.36 -25.21 -10.72
C ARG A 120 -14.88 -25.52 -10.59
N SER A 121 -14.30 -26.16 -11.60
CA SER A 121 -12.86 -26.41 -11.63
C SER A 121 -12.06 -25.12 -11.77
N ARG A 122 -10.82 -25.14 -11.30
CA ARG A 122 -9.85 -24.04 -11.49
C ARG A 122 -9.77 -23.57 -12.94
N GLY A 123 -9.70 -24.51 -13.89
CA GLY A 123 -9.61 -24.19 -15.31
C GLY A 123 -10.84 -23.44 -15.83
N ALA A 124 -12.04 -23.81 -15.37
CA ALA A 124 -13.25 -23.08 -15.72
C ALA A 124 -13.25 -21.66 -15.13
N ILE A 125 -12.92 -21.52 -13.84
CA ILE A 125 -12.86 -20.23 -13.17
C ILE A 125 -11.84 -19.30 -13.84
N ASP A 126 -10.62 -19.79 -14.14
CA ASP A 126 -9.58 -19.01 -14.82
C ASP A 126 -9.99 -18.57 -16.23
N TYR A 127 -10.64 -19.48 -16.99
CA TYR A 127 -11.18 -19.16 -18.31
C TYR A 127 -12.25 -18.04 -18.23
N HIS A 128 -13.18 -18.14 -17.29
CA HIS A 128 -14.23 -17.14 -17.08
C HIS A 128 -13.63 -15.77 -16.75
N ILE A 129 -12.68 -15.70 -15.82
CA ILE A 129 -11.97 -14.47 -15.47
C ILE A 129 -11.30 -13.86 -16.70
N ARG A 130 -10.49 -14.64 -17.43
CA ARG A 130 -9.77 -14.15 -18.62
C ARG A 130 -10.71 -13.60 -19.67
N LYS A 131 -11.77 -14.36 -20.00
CA LYS A 131 -12.76 -13.96 -21.00
C LYS A 131 -13.48 -12.68 -20.61
N ALA A 132 -13.82 -12.50 -19.33
CA ALA A 132 -14.45 -11.27 -18.87
C ALA A 132 -13.52 -10.06 -18.98
N ILE A 133 -12.21 -10.23 -18.71
CA ILE A 133 -11.21 -9.17 -18.89
C ILE A 133 -11.00 -8.82 -20.37
N GLU A 134 -11.03 -9.81 -21.27
CA GLU A 134 -10.97 -9.57 -22.72
C GLU A 134 -12.15 -8.73 -23.20
N GLY A 135 -13.31 -8.85 -22.54
CA GLY A 135 -14.54 -8.13 -22.86
C GLY A 135 -14.61 -6.69 -22.31
N ILE A 136 -13.66 -6.27 -21.48
CA ILE A 136 -13.52 -4.89 -20.97
C ILE A 136 -12.64 -4.07 -21.90
#